data_AF-A0A842TMW7-F1
#
_entry.id   AF-A0A842TMW7-F1
#
_cell.length_a   1.000
_cell.length_b   1.000
_cell.length_c   1.000
_cell.angle_alpha   90.00
_cell.angle_beta   90.00
_cell.angle_gamma   90.00
#
_symmetry.space_group_name_H-M   'P 1'
#
loop_
_entity.id
_entity.type
_entity.pdbx_description
1 polymer ?
#
loop_
_entity_poly.entity_id
_entity_poly.type
_entity_poly.pdbx_seq_one_letter_code
_entity_poly.pdbx_strand_id
1 'polypeptide(L)'
;MKTMKTIAILMTMLLVFTAMPLVAAENDTVTDVSDVSDVSNATTNTSDIVENITEEDEVDAGVTPDSPFYGLERAMERISLALTANKAERARKSLRYAEERLSEVKEMVEKNKAKAAEKAQKGHDKLVNETENIIDELETDGDEKMAEEAFENIVELKLRAESHSERV
;
A
#
# COMPACT_ATOMS: atom_id res chain seq x y z
N MET A 1 15.38 -48.04 -15.36
CA MET A 1 15.74 -47.22 -14.18
C MET A 1 16.98 -46.41 -14.50
N LYS A 2 16.86 -45.08 -14.57
CA LYS A 2 17.97 -44.17 -14.86
C LYS A 2 18.26 -43.37 -13.59
N THR A 3 19.51 -43.42 -13.18
CA THR A 3 20.02 -42.94 -11.90
C THR A 3 19.97 -41.42 -11.77
N MET A 4 19.49 -40.97 -10.61
CA MET A 4 19.47 -39.58 -10.15
C MET A 4 20.91 -39.03 -10.03
N LYS A 5 21.15 -37.81 -10.51
CA LYS A 5 22.39 -37.05 -10.26
C LYS A 5 22.07 -35.86 -9.34
N THR A 6 22.49 -36.00 -8.08
CA THR A 6 23.14 -34.99 -7.20
C THR A 6 22.90 -33.51 -7.53
N ILE A 7 22.16 -32.75 -6.70
CA ILE A 7 22.59 -32.12 -5.43
C ILE A 7 23.57 -30.93 -5.62
N ALA A 8 23.08 -29.76 -5.20
CA ALA A 8 23.77 -28.62 -4.60
C ALA A 8 24.93 -27.95 -5.36
N ILE A 9 24.64 -26.84 -6.05
CA ILE A 9 25.51 -25.65 -6.13
C ILE A 9 24.57 -24.44 -6.36
N LEU A 10 24.22 -23.69 -5.30
CA LEU A 10 24.05 -22.21 -5.36
C LEU A 10 23.86 -21.59 -3.96
N MET A 11 24.65 -22.03 -2.96
CA MET A 11 24.63 -21.46 -1.61
C MET A 11 26.01 -20.91 -1.24
N THR A 12 26.53 -19.97 -2.05
CA THR A 12 27.75 -19.21 -1.72
C THR A 12 27.74 -17.87 -2.48
N MET A 13 27.01 -16.89 -1.96
CA MET A 13 27.40 -15.48 -2.15
C MET A 13 27.17 -14.72 -0.84
N LEU A 14 27.90 -15.18 0.18
CA LEU A 14 28.26 -14.45 1.38
C LEU A 14 29.34 -13.42 0.98
N LEU A 15 29.05 -12.12 1.02
CA LEU A 15 30.07 -11.12 1.35
C LEU A 15 29.47 -9.76 1.79
N VAL A 16 29.42 -9.60 3.11
CA VAL A 16 29.89 -8.43 3.88
C VAL A 16 29.21 -7.07 3.63
N PHE A 17 28.25 -6.71 4.51
CA PHE A 17 28.01 -5.31 4.88
C PHE A 17 28.51 -5.13 6.32
N THR A 18 29.77 -4.72 6.44
CA THR A 18 30.41 -4.34 7.71
C THR A 18 29.90 -2.99 8.19
N ALA A 19 29.35 -3.00 9.40
CA ALA A 19 29.19 -1.91 10.38
C ALA A 19 29.35 -0.46 9.87
N MET A 20 28.21 0.22 9.72
CA MET A 20 28.15 1.68 9.66
C MET A 20 27.99 2.21 11.11
N PRO A 21 28.80 3.18 11.57
CA PRO A 21 28.70 3.70 12.92
C PRO A 21 27.44 4.56 13.09
N LEU A 22 26.72 4.30 14.17
CA LEU A 22 25.56 5.05 14.65
C LEU A 22 25.99 6.46 15.08
N VAL A 23 25.60 7.47 14.32
CA VAL A 23 25.68 8.88 14.74
C VAL A 23 24.49 9.14 15.66
N ALA A 24 24.78 9.39 16.94
CA ALA A 24 23.81 9.89 17.90
C ALA A 24 23.57 11.37 17.63
N ALA A 25 22.34 11.74 17.27
CA ALA A 25 21.90 13.13 17.27
C ALA A 25 21.41 13.47 18.69
N GLU A 26 22.06 14.48 19.26
CA GLU A 26 21.80 15.08 20.57
C GLU A 26 20.49 15.88 20.52
N ASN A 27 19.54 15.53 21.39
CA ASN A 27 18.32 16.27 21.66
C ASN A 27 18.64 17.35 22.68
N ASP A 28 18.62 18.62 22.25
CA ASP A 28 18.28 19.72 23.15
C ASP A 28 17.82 20.93 22.34
N THR A 29 16.58 21.35 22.53
CA THR A 29 16.21 22.74 22.82
C THR A 29 14.69 22.86 22.91
N VAL A 30 14.24 22.96 24.15
CA VAL A 30 12.99 23.59 24.57
C VAL A 30 13.01 25.07 24.16
N THR A 31 12.00 25.54 23.45
CA THR A 31 11.61 26.96 23.43
C THR A 31 10.11 27.10 23.57
N ASP A 32 9.75 27.33 24.83
CA ASP A 32 8.96 28.45 25.36
C ASP A 32 7.58 28.81 24.79
N VAL A 33 6.69 29.01 25.75
CA VAL A 33 5.26 29.31 25.73
C VAL A 33 5.04 30.81 25.65
N SER A 34 4.10 31.26 24.80
CA SER A 34 3.32 32.51 24.88
C SER A 34 2.35 32.50 23.69
N ASP A 35 1.11 32.95 23.70
CA ASP A 35 0.12 33.34 24.70
C ASP A 35 -1.21 33.49 23.91
N VAL A 36 -2.31 33.21 24.60
CA VAL A 36 -3.75 33.38 24.39
C VAL A 36 -4.23 34.38 23.29
N SER A 37 -5.24 33.98 22.51
CA SER A 37 -6.46 34.79 22.32
C SER A 37 -7.66 34.00 21.77
N ASP A 38 -8.72 34.06 22.58
CA ASP A 38 -10.15 34.15 22.24
C ASP A 38 -11.00 32.92 21.88
N VAL A 39 -11.80 32.56 22.90
CA VAL A 39 -13.07 31.84 22.86
C VAL A 39 -14.19 32.82 22.47
N SER A 40 -14.99 32.50 21.45
CA SER A 40 -16.41 32.87 21.45
C SER A 40 -17.28 32.07 20.48
N ASN A 41 -18.11 31.23 21.10
CA ASN A 41 -19.51 30.95 20.84
C ASN A 41 -20.03 30.51 19.45
N ALA A 42 -20.63 29.33 19.49
CA ALA A 42 -21.48 28.69 18.50
C ALA A 42 -22.57 29.60 17.90
N THR A 43 -22.77 29.48 16.58
CA THR A 43 -24.09 29.51 15.95
C THR A 43 -24.03 28.67 14.68
N THR A 44 -24.94 27.71 14.64
CA THR A 44 -25.13 26.65 13.65
C THR A 44 -25.41 27.23 12.27
N ASN A 45 -24.47 27.11 11.34
CA ASN A 45 -24.74 27.18 9.91
C ASN A 45 -24.51 25.78 9.32
N THR A 46 -25.60 25.12 8.95
CA THR A 46 -25.66 23.81 8.28
C THR A 46 -25.22 23.93 6.81
N SER A 47 -24.08 24.58 6.58
CA SER A 47 -23.42 24.69 5.26
C SER A 47 -21.94 24.28 5.33
N ASP A 48 -21.39 24.06 6.53
CA ASP A 48 -19.96 23.79 6.75
C ASP A 48 -19.64 22.29 6.94
N ILE A 49 -20.61 21.39 6.73
CA ILE A 49 -20.39 19.94 6.82
C ILE A 49 -19.60 19.41 5.60
N VAL A 50 -19.47 20.20 4.53
CA VAL A 50 -18.78 19.79 3.29
C VAL A 50 -17.28 20.14 3.29
N GLU A 51 -16.80 20.89 4.29
CA GLU A 51 -15.41 21.36 4.34
C GLU A 51 -14.64 20.74 5.52
N ASN A 52 -14.80 19.44 5.71
CA ASN A 52 -13.83 18.62 6.43
C ASN A 52 -13.80 17.21 5.82
N ILE A 53 -13.72 17.15 4.49
CA ILE A 53 -13.09 15.99 3.87
C ILE A 53 -11.61 16.23 4.16
N THR A 54 -11.15 15.57 5.23
CA THR A 54 -9.75 15.41 5.57
C THR A 54 -8.99 15.15 4.28
N GLU A 55 -7.91 15.87 4.02
CA GLU A 55 -6.96 15.53 2.97
C GLU A 55 -6.47 14.10 3.27
N GLU A 56 -7.19 13.10 2.75
CA GLU A 56 -6.77 11.71 2.76
C GLU A 56 -5.54 11.66 1.85
N ASP A 57 -4.41 11.20 2.40
CA ASP A 57 -3.14 11.04 1.69
C ASP A 57 -3.37 10.28 0.38
N GLU A 58 -3.50 11.01 -0.73
CA GLU A 58 -3.76 10.43 -2.04
C GLU A 58 -2.54 9.60 -2.43
N VAL A 59 -2.72 8.28 -2.57
CA VAL A 59 -1.62 7.38 -2.93
C VAL A 59 -1.13 7.72 -4.33
N ASP A 60 0.16 8.03 -4.47
CA ASP A 60 0.76 8.36 -5.76
C ASP A 60 0.74 7.18 -6.74
N ALA A 61 0.50 7.46 -8.03
CA ALA A 61 0.46 6.43 -9.07
C ALA A 61 1.84 5.82 -9.37
N GLY A 62 2.93 6.52 -9.02
CA GLY A 62 4.30 6.04 -9.20
C GLY A 62 4.63 5.70 -10.66
N VAL A 63 5.14 4.48 -10.90
CA VAL A 63 5.48 4.01 -12.24
C VAL A 63 4.24 3.46 -12.95
N THR A 64 3.67 4.24 -13.86
CA THR A 64 2.44 3.93 -14.59
C THR A 64 2.59 2.92 -15.75
N PRO A 65 1.49 2.32 -16.25
CA PRO A 65 1.54 1.23 -17.23
C PRO A 65 2.08 1.57 -18.62
N ASP A 66 2.19 2.87 -18.94
CA ASP A 66 2.78 3.41 -20.15
C ASP A 66 4.31 3.64 -20.05
N SER A 67 4.89 3.47 -18.85
CA SER A 67 6.33 3.52 -18.62
C SER A 67 7.04 2.22 -19.06
N PRO A 68 8.25 2.30 -19.65
CA PRO A 68 9.06 1.12 -19.95
C PRO A 68 9.50 0.35 -18.70
N PHE A 69 9.52 0.99 -17.53
CA PHE A 69 9.91 0.38 -16.25
C PHE A 69 8.76 -0.28 -15.51
N TYR A 70 7.52 -0.21 -16.02
CA TYR A 70 6.34 -0.77 -15.34
C TYR A 70 6.52 -2.24 -14.96
N GLY A 71 7.05 -3.05 -15.88
CA GLY A 71 7.28 -4.47 -15.64
C GLY A 71 8.31 -4.75 -14.54
N LEU A 72 9.30 -3.87 -14.38
CA LEU A 72 10.30 -3.97 -13.31
C LEU A 72 9.66 -3.66 -11.96
N GLU A 73 8.84 -2.60 -11.89
CA GLU A 73 8.08 -2.27 -10.67
C GLU A 73 7.21 -3.46 -10.25
N ARG A 74 6.40 -4.00 -11.17
CA ARG A 74 5.56 -5.19 -10.90
C ARG A 74 6.38 -6.38 -10.39
N ALA A 75 7.62 -6.55 -10.86
CA ALA A 75 8.47 -7.65 -10.44
C ALA A 75 9.00 -7.43 -9.01
N MET A 76 9.40 -6.20 -8.68
CA MET A 76 9.90 -5.86 -7.33
C MET A 76 8.82 -5.97 -6.27
N GLU A 77 7.60 -5.55 -6.56
CA GLU A 77 6.47 -5.74 -5.65
C GLU A 77 6.17 -7.22 -5.38
N ARG A 78 6.14 -8.05 -6.43
CA ARG A 78 5.94 -9.50 -6.28
C ARG A 78 7.02 -10.13 -5.43
N ILE A 79 8.29 -9.76 -5.65
CA ILE A 79 9.40 -10.18 -4.80
C ILE A 79 9.16 -9.72 -3.37
N SER A 80 8.70 -8.48 -3.19
CA SER A 80 8.46 -7.95 -1.86
C SER A 80 7.32 -8.64 -1.13
N LEU A 81 6.22 -8.97 -1.81
CA LEU A 81 5.13 -9.78 -1.26
C LEU A 81 5.61 -11.19 -0.91
N ALA A 82 6.39 -11.82 -1.80
CA ALA A 82 6.92 -13.17 -1.57
C ALA A 82 7.90 -13.24 -0.39
N LEU A 83 8.65 -12.17 -0.12
CA LEU A 83 9.57 -12.07 1.00
C LEU A 83 8.90 -11.59 2.30
N THR A 84 7.64 -11.15 2.25
CA THR A 84 6.90 -10.74 3.44
C THR A 84 6.33 -11.97 4.14
N ALA A 85 7.00 -12.41 5.22
CA ALA A 85 6.64 -13.63 5.94
C ALA A 85 5.37 -13.49 6.79
N ASN A 86 5.11 -12.30 7.35
CA ASN A 86 3.92 -12.05 8.14
C ASN A 86 2.71 -11.86 7.19
N LYS A 87 1.69 -12.71 7.35
CA LYS A 87 0.50 -12.73 6.49
C LYS A 87 -0.30 -11.41 6.54
N ALA A 88 -0.51 -10.86 7.73
CA ALA A 88 -1.21 -9.58 7.87
C ALA A 88 -0.48 -8.43 7.16
N GLU A 89 0.85 -8.36 7.33
CA GLU A 89 1.69 -7.38 6.62
C GLU A 89 1.67 -7.59 5.11
N ARG A 90 1.65 -8.85 4.66
CA ARG A 90 1.54 -9.20 3.24
C ARG A 90 0.19 -8.75 2.67
N ALA A 91 -0.91 -8.94 3.40
CA ALA A 91 -2.23 -8.45 3.03
C ALA A 91 -2.26 -6.91 2.94
N ARG A 92 -1.78 -6.21 3.98
CA ARG A 92 -1.67 -4.73 3.98
C ARG A 92 -0.85 -4.21 2.81
N LYS A 93 0.25 -4.88 2.49
CA LYS A 93 1.12 -4.52 1.36
C LYS A 93 0.46 -4.78 0.00
N SER A 94 -0.24 -5.90 -0.15
CA SER A 94 -1.01 -6.22 -1.35
C SER A 94 -2.10 -5.19 -1.61
N LEU A 95 -2.81 -4.78 -0.56
CA LEU A 95 -3.81 -3.72 -0.58
C LEU A 95 -3.24 -2.37 -1.01
N ARG A 96 -2.11 -1.94 -0.42
CA ARG A 96 -1.45 -0.69 -0.82
C ARG A 96 -1.10 -0.68 -2.31
N TYR A 97 -0.58 -1.79 -2.83
CA TYR A 97 -0.32 -1.89 -4.27
C TYR A 97 -1.60 -1.84 -5.11
N ALA A 98 -2.72 -2.38 -4.60
CA ALA A 98 -4.02 -2.29 -5.24
C ALA A 98 -4.51 -0.84 -5.30
N GLU A 99 -4.30 -0.06 -4.25
CA GLU A 99 -4.61 1.37 -4.19
C GLU A 99 -3.78 2.17 -5.19
N GLU A 100 -2.46 1.93 -5.26
CA GLU A 100 -1.61 2.52 -6.29
C GLU A 100 -2.13 2.21 -7.71
N ARG A 101 -2.72 1.01 -7.93
CA ARG A 101 -3.30 0.69 -9.25
C ARG A 101 -4.49 1.60 -9.58
N LEU A 102 -5.30 2.02 -8.60
CA LEU A 102 -6.42 2.92 -8.85
C LEU A 102 -5.93 4.32 -9.21
N SER A 103 -4.87 4.80 -8.54
CA SER A 103 -4.20 6.05 -8.91
C SER A 103 -3.65 5.99 -10.33
N GLU A 104 -3.08 4.85 -10.75
CA GLU A 104 -2.71 4.64 -12.15
C GLU A 104 -3.90 4.62 -13.10
N VAL A 105 -5.03 4.02 -12.72
CA VAL A 105 -6.25 4.04 -13.53
C VAL A 105 -6.68 5.48 -13.76
N LYS A 106 -6.79 6.28 -12.69
CA LYS A 106 -7.16 7.70 -12.76
C LYS A 106 -6.22 8.47 -13.69
N GLU A 107 -4.91 8.37 -13.46
CA GLU A 107 -3.92 9.08 -14.28
C GLU A 107 -3.99 8.65 -15.76
N MET A 108 -4.20 7.36 -16.03
CA MET A 108 -4.32 6.86 -17.40
C MET A 108 -5.63 7.30 -18.08
N VAL A 109 -6.73 7.42 -17.32
CA VAL A 109 -8.01 7.96 -17.81
C VAL A 109 -7.85 9.44 -18.17
N GLU A 110 -7.25 10.25 -17.28
CA GLU A 110 -6.96 11.67 -17.53
C GLU A 110 -6.07 11.87 -18.77
N LYS A 111 -5.13 10.95 -18.99
CA LYS A 111 -4.26 10.92 -20.19
C LYS A 111 -4.92 10.32 -21.43
N ASN A 112 -6.19 9.94 -21.38
CA ASN A 112 -6.93 9.27 -22.47
C ASN A 112 -6.29 7.96 -22.96
N LYS A 113 -5.61 7.23 -22.07
CA LYS A 113 -4.92 5.97 -22.35
C LYS A 113 -5.74 4.76 -21.88
N ALA A 114 -6.89 4.54 -22.51
CA ALA A 114 -7.86 3.49 -22.11
C ALA A 114 -7.24 2.09 -21.92
N LYS A 115 -6.33 1.65 -22.80
CA LYS A 115 -5.66 0.33 -22.66
C LYS A 115 -4.73 0.26 -21.45
N ALA A 116 -4.09 1.38 -21.09
CA ALA A 116 -3.23 1.44 -19.92
C ALA A 116 -4.07 1.46 -18.64
N ALA A 117 -5.17 2.22 -18.63
CA ALA A 117 -6.15 2.20 -17.55
C ALA A 117 -6.73 0.80 -17.33
N GLU A 118 -7.18 0.11 -18.40
CA GLU A 118 -7.67 -1.27 -18.30
C GLU A 118 -6.61 -2.23 -17.74
N LYS A 119 -5.34 -2.03 -18.10
CA LYS A 119 -4.23 -2.83 -17.58
C LYS A 119 -4.00 -2.59 -16.09
N ALA A 120 -4.07 -1.34 -15.63
CA ALA A 120 -3.98 -0.99 -14.21
C ALA A 120 -5.17 -1.57 -13.43
N GLN A 121 -6.40 -1.43 -13.94
CA GLN A 121 -7.61 -2.02 -13.32
C GLN A 121 -7.49 -3.53 -13.16
N LYS A 122 -7.06 -4.25 -14.20
CA LYS A 122 -6.81 -5.71 -14.09
C LYS A 122 -5.72 -6.04 -13.07
N GLY A 123 -4.78 -5.13 -12.85
CA GLY A 123 -3.78 -5.24 -11.78
C GLY A 123 -4.42 -5.08 -10.40
N HIS A 124 -5.30 -4.09 -10.25
CA HIS A 124 -6.06 -3.84 -9.02
C HIS A 124 -6.84 -5.08 -8.61
N ASP A 125 -7.68 -5.59 -9.52
CA ASP A 125 -8.53 -6.76 -9.26
C ASP A 125 -7.71 -7.98 -8.81
N LYS A 126 -6.51 -8.17 -9.38
CA LYS A 126 -5.61 -9.27 -8.98
C LYS A 126 -5.07 -9.12 -7.57
N LEU A 127 -4.71 -7.90 -7.18
CA LEU A 127 -4.17 -7.62 -5.84
C LEU A 127 -5.25 -7.68 -4.78
N VAL A 128 -6.49 -7.28 -5.10
CA VAL A 128 -7.65 -7.50 -4.21
C VAL A 128 -7.89 -8.99 -4.00
N ASN A 129 -7.98 -9.77 -5.08
CA ASN A 129 -8.15 -11.23 -4.98
C ASN A 129 -7.01 -11.90 -4.18
N GLU A 130 -5.75 -11.48 -4.40
CA GLU A 130 -4.61 -11.97 -3.61
C GLU A 130 -4.76 -11.63 -2.13
N THR A 131 -5.24 -10.43 -1.81
CA THR A 131 -5.49 -10.03 -0.43
C THR A 131 -6.57 -10.88 0.21
N GLU A 132 -7.69 -11.11 -0.48
CA GLU A 132 -8.77 -11.99 -0.01
C GLU A 132 -8.24 -13.40 0.30
N ASN A 133 -7.41 -13.98 -0.59
CA ASN A 133 -6.79 -15.29 -0.33
C ASN A 133 -5.88 -15.28 0.92
N ILE A 134 -5.11 -14.20 1.14
CA ILE A 134 -4.24 -14.09 2.33
C ILE A 134 -5.08 -14.02 3.61
N ILE A 135 -6.25 -13.40 3.55
CA ILE A 135 -7.16 -13.31 4.68
C ILE A 135 -7.81 -14.66 4.98
N ASP A 136 -8.27 -15.39 3.96
CA ASP A 136 -8.75 -16.76 4.13
C ASP A 136 -7.66 -17.66 4.78
N GLU A 137 -6.40 -17.45 4.41
CA GLU A 137 -5.24 -18.11 5.04
C GLU A 137 -5.00 -17.68 6.50
N LEU A 138 -5.41 -16.48 6.92
CA LEU A 138 -5.30 -16.00 8.30
C LEU A 138 -6.41 -16.56 9.18
N GLU A 139 -7.65 -16.59 8.67
CA GLU A 139 -8.79 -17.19 9.35
C GLU A 139 -8.56 -18.68 9.63
N THR A 140 -8.04 -19.40 8.63
CA THR A 140 -7.79 -20.85 8.75
C THR A 140 -6.66 -21.20 9.72
N ASP A 141 -5.70 -20.30 9.91
CA ASP A 141 -4.61 -20.45 10.89
C ASP A 141 -5.07 -20.14 12.33
N GLY A 142 -6.28 -19.63 12.52
CA GLY A 142 -6.83 -19.25 13.82
C GLY A 142 -6.30 -17.92 14.37
N ASP A 143 -5.72 -17.08 13.51
CA ASP A 143 -5.26 -15.73 13.88
C ASP A 143 -6.38 -14.70 13.63
N GLU A 144 -7.50 -14.88 14.36
CA GLU A 144 -8.74 -14.12 14.18
C GLU A 144 -8.52 -12.61 14.24
N LYS A 145 -7.64 -12.15 15.15
CA LYS A 145 -7.35 -10.72 15.30
C LYS A 145 -6.64 -10.14 14.07
N MET A 146 -5.68 -10.87 13.49
CA MET A 146 -5.02 -10.43 12.26
C MET A 146 -5.94 -10.51 11.05
N ALA A 147 -6.82 -11.52 11.01
CA ALA A 147 -7.84 -11.61 9.96
C ALA A 147 -8.80 -10.42 10.03
N GLU A 148 -9.30 -10.08 11.22
CA GLU A 148 -10.21 -8.94 11.43
C GLU A 148 -9.57 -7.61 11.03
N GLU A 149 -8.32 -7.34 11.44
CA GLU A 149 -7.57 -6.14 11.02
C GLU A 149 -7.39 -6.09 9.48
N ALA A 150 -7.09 -7.22 8.85
CA ALA A 150 -6.93 -7.28 7.40
C ALA A 150 -8.26 -7.04 6.67
N PHE A 151 -9.38 -7.55 7.19
CA PHE A 151 -10.71 -7.31 6.64
C PHE A 151 -11.13 -5.86 6.73
N GLU A 152 -10.91 -5.21 7.88
CA GLU A 152 -11.22 -3.78 8.04
C GLU A 152 -10.48 -2.94 6.99
N ASN A 153 -9.20 -3.22 6.77
CA ASN A 153 -8.41 -2.55 5.73
C ASN A 153 -8.95 -2.81 4.31
N ILE A 154 -9.40 -4.04 4.00
CA ILE A 154 -10.05 -4.32 2.70
C ILE A 154 -11.32 -3.48 2.54
N VAL A 155 -12.16 -3.45 3.57
CA VAL A 155 -13.45 -2.74 3.52
C VAL A 155 -13.21 -1.25 3.31
N GLU A 156 -12.28 -0.64 4.06
CA GLU A 156 -11.91 0.75 3.89
C GLU A 156 -11.44 1.04 2.47
N LEU A 157 -10.58 0.17 1.91
CA LEU A 157 -10.01 0.37 0.58
C LEU A 157 -11.05 0.14 -0.53
N LYS A 158 -11.99 -0.80 -0.34
CA LYS A 158 -13.15 -0.97 -1.25
C LYS A 158 -14.05 0.27 -1.23
N LEU A 159 -14.31 0.83 -0.06
CA LEU A 159 -15.07 2.07 0.07
C LEU A 159 -14.35 3.26 -0.59
N ARG A 160 -13.03 3.37 -0.42
CA ARG A 160 -12.22 4.40 -1.09
C ARG A 160 -12.20 4.21 -2.61
N ALA A 161 -12.11 2.96 -3.09
CA ALA A 161 -12.19 2.63 -4.51
C ALA A 161 -13.57 2.99 -5.11
N GLU A 162 -14.65 2.71 -4.39
CA GLU A 162 -16.01 3.09 -4.76
C GLU A 162 -16.16 4.62 -4.81
N SER A 163 -15.65 5.34 -3.81
CA SER A 163 -15.57 6.82 -3.83
C SER A 163 -14.78 7.34 -5.03
N HIS A 164 -13.67 6.70 -5.39
CA HIS A 164 -12.88 7.08 -6.55
C HIS A 164 -13.67 6.86 -7.86
N SER A 165 -14.44 5.78 -7.96
CA SER A 165 -15.32 5.49 -9.10
C SER A 165 -16.44 6.51 -9.29
N GLU A 166 -16.84 7.27 -8.26
CA GLU A 166 -17.82 8.34 -8.40
C GLU A 166 -17.23 9.63 -8.98
N ARG A 167 -15.89 9.75 -9.00
CA ARG A 167 -15.17 10.97 -9.39
C ARG A 167 -14.50 10.91 -10.77
N VAL A 168 -14.38 9.74 -11.38
CA VAL A 168 -13.89 9.53 -12.76
C VAL A 168 -15.02 9.16 -13.72
#